data_AF-U3I8Y6-F1
#
_entry.id   AF-U3I8Y6-F1
#
_cell.length_a   1.000
_cell.length_b   1.000
_cell.length_c   1.000
_cell.angle_alpha   90.00
_cell.angle_beta   90.00
_cell.angle_gamma   90.00
#
_symmetry.space_group_name_H-M   'P 1'
#
loop_
_entity.id
_entity.type
_entity.pdbx_description
1 polymer ?
#
loop_
_entity_poly.entity_id
_entity_poly.type
_entity_poly.pdbx_seq_one_letter_code
_entity_poly.pdbx_strand_id
1 'polypeptide(L)'
;KMEEEELGEEEHLRQEEEEEEEEKEKEEEEEEEEALVPCPLTEEMLQEGLSLLCKTGNGLAHAYVKFEAKYKDLTDISLLECFIHLRYVDLSENKLQDLSPLSSLTHLLWLKVDGNLLTSARMQELPYLQIISFAHNHIKDMEGLTHPCLANLSLKGNKIRTALGLSQALFSLHNLELRGNKLESTAGLSLPKLKSLYLVREQPAWEMGVRCCQK
;
A
#
# COMPACT_ATOMS: atom_id res chain seq x y z
N LYS A 1 3.06 -9.84 -44.87
CA LYS A 1 1.75 -10.46 -45.19
C LYS A 1 1.40 -11.60 -44.24
N MET A 2 2.02 -12.78 -44.28
CA MET A 2 1.72 -13.82 -43.27
C MET A 2 2.13 -13.41 -41.84
N GLU A 3 3.30 -12.77 -41.68
CA GLU A 3 3.78 -12.27 -40.36
C GLU A 3 3.02 -11.04 -39.82
N GLU A 4 2.30 -10.29 -40.67
CA GLU A 4 1.51 -9.13 -40.24
C GLU A 4 0.10 -9.54 -39.78
N GLU A 5 -0.41 -10.68 -40.26
CA GLU A 5 -1.68 -11.24 -39.83
C GLU A 5 -1.54 -11.94 -38.45
N GLU A 6 -0.43 -12.66 -38.21
CA GLU A 6 -0.14 -13.28 -36.89
C GLU A 6 0.05 -12.24 -35.77
N LEU A 7 0.68 -11.09 -36.06
CA LEU A 7 0.84 -9.98 -35.10
C LEU A 7 -0.51 -9.34 -34.71
N GLY A 8 -1.45 -9.27 -35.64
CA GLY A 8 -2.79 -8.71 -35.39
C GLY A 8 -3.69 -9.64 -34.58
N GLU A 9 -3.53 -10.95 -34.73
CA GLU A 9 -4.24 -11.96 -33.93
C GLU A 9 -3.73 -12.02 -32.48
N GLU A 10 -2.41 -11.89 -32.25
CA GLU A 10 -1.84 -11.80 -30.90
C GLU A 10 -2.26 -10.54 -30.14
N GLU A 11 -2.37 -9.38 -30.80
CA GLU A 11 -2.85 -8.15 -30.16
C GLU A 11 -4.35 -8.22 -29.81
N HIS A 12 -5.17 -8.86 -30.64
CA HIS A 12 -6.60 -9.04 -30.38
C HIS A 12 -6.84 -9.97 -29.20
N LEU A 13 -6.11 -11.09 -29.12
CA LEU A 13 -6.18 -12.03 -27.99
C LEU A 13 -5.77 -11.37 -26.66
N ARG A 14 -4.78 -10.47 -26.66
CA ARG A 14 -4.40 -9.71 -25.46
C ARG A 14 -5.47 -8.73 -25.01
N GLN A 15 -6.16 -8.08 -25.96
CA GLN A 15 -7.26 -7.17 -25.64
C GLN A 15 -8.45 -7.92 -25.03
N GLU A 16 -8.78 -9.11 -25.55
CA GLU A 16 -9.83 -9.95 -24.98
C GLU A 16 -9.47 -10.47 -23.57
N GLU A 17 -8.21 -10.84 -23.33
CA GLU A 17 -7.74 -11.23 -21.99
C GLU A 17 -7.76 -10.06 -20.98
N GLU A 18 -7.43 -8.84 -21.42
CA GLU A 18 -7.51 -7.63 -20.60
C GLU A 18 -8.97 -7.28 -20.25
N GLU A 19 -9.89 -7.39 -21.20
CA GLU A 19 -11.32 -7.17 -20.98
C GLU A 19 -11.93 -8.20 -20.02
N GLU A 20 -11.57 -9.49 -20.14
CA GLU A 20 -12.01 -10.53 -19.19
C GLU A 20 -11.43 -10.35 -17.78
N GLU A 21 -10.19 -9.86 -17.64
CA GLU A 21 -9.62 -9.51 -16.34
C GLU A 21 -10.33 -8.30 -15.73
N GLU A 22 -10.66 -7.28 -16.53
CA GLU A 22 -11.42 -6.12 -16.05
C GLU A 22 -12.85 -6.48 -15.63
N GLU A 23 -13.51 -7.40 -16.33
CA GLU A 23 -14.83 -7.89 -15.93
C GLU A 23 -14.78 -8.70 -14.63
N LYS A 24 -13.79 -9.57 -14.45
CA LYS A 24 -13.58 -10.28 -13.17
C LYS A 24 -13.23 -9.34 -12.03
N GLU A 25 -12.41 -8.32 -12.28
CA GLU A 25 -12.11 -7.29 -11.27
C GLU A 25 -13.37 -6.50 -10.87
N LYS A 26 -14.27 -6.22 -11.82
CA LYS A 26 -15.56 -5.57 -11.52
C LYS A 26 -16.48 -6.49 -10.73
N GLU A 27 -16.56 -7.77 -11.07
CA GLU A 27 -17.36 -8.74 -10.30
C GLU A 27 -16.81 -8.92 -8.88
N GLU A 28 -15.49 -8.96 -8.68
CA GLU A 28 -14.86 -8.99 -7.35
C GLU A 28 -15.07 -7.66 -6.57
N GLU A 29 -14.99 -6.49 -7.25
CA GLU A 29 -15.30 -5.19 -6.63
C GLU A 29 -16.80 -5.07 -6.27
N GLU A 30 -17.70 -5.69 -7.03
CA GLU A 30 -19.15 -5.74 -6.75
C GLU A 30 -19.51 -6.75 -5.63
N GLU A 31 -18.79 -7.87 -5.51
CA GLU A 31 -18.94 -8.80 -4.36
C GLU A 31 -18.39 -8.21 -3.05
N GLU A 32 -17.37 -7.34 -3.12
CA GLU A 32 -16.86 -6.60 -1.94
C GLU A 32 -17.71 -5.38 -1.56
N GLU A 33 -18.69 -4.97 -2.38
CA GLU A 33 -19.65 -3.90 -2.07
C GLU A 33 -20.78 -4.36 -1.11
N GLU A 34 -20.51 -5.34 -0.23
CA GLU A 34 -21.31 -5.51 0.97
C GLU A 34 -21.19 -4.23 1.82
N ALA A 35 -22.32 -3.58 2.07
CA ALA A 35 -22.38 -2.33 2.84
C ALA A 35 -21.57 -2.44 4.14
N LEU A 36 -20.42 -1.76 4.17
CA LEU A 36 -19.50 -1.81 5.30
C LEU A 36 -20.19 -1.33 6.57
N VAL A 37 -20.26 -2.20 7.57
CA VAL A 37 -20.78 -1.86 8.89
C VAL A 37 -19.78 -0.91 9.56
N PRO A 38 -20.17 0.32 9.93
CA PRO A 38 -19.26 1.25 10.60
C PRO A 38 -18.79 0.67 11.94
N CYS A 39 -17.48 0.58 12.11
CA CYS A 39 -16.82 0.16 13.34
C CYS A 39 -15.78 1.22 13.73
N PRO A 40 -16.18 2.26 14.49
CA PRO A 40 -15.25 3.29 14.91
C PRO A 40 -14.36 2.79 16.04
N LEU A 41 -13.12 3.29 16.06
CA LEU A 41 -12.21 3.08 17.17
C LEU A 41 -12.83 3.62 18.47
N THR A 42 -12.90 2.79 19.50
CA THR A 42 -13.45 3.17 20.82
C THR A 42 -12.35 3.48 21.84
N GLU A 43 -12.71 4.14 22.93
CA GLU A 43 -11.78 4.39 24.05
C GLU A 43 -11.27 3.09 24.69
N GLU A 44 -12.09 2.04 24.72
CA GLU A 44 -11.72 0.73 25.25
C GLU A 44 -10.61 0.10 24.39
N MET A 45 -10.78 0.14 23.07
CA MET A 45 -9.78 -0.34 22.12
C MET A 45 -8.50 0.50 22.17
N LEU A 46 -8.61 1.81 22.40
CA LEU A 46 -7.47 2.68 22.64
C LEU A 46 -6.68 2.24 23.88
N GLN A 47 -7.35 2.00 25.00
CA GLN A 47 -6.71 1.54 26.23
C GLN A 47 -6.00 0.19 26.05
N GLU A 48 -6.58 -0.72 25.28
CA GLU A 48 -5.97 -2.01 24.94
C GLU A 48 -4.74 -1.87 24.03
N GLY A 49 -4.82 -0.97 23.04
CA GLY A 49 -3.78 -0.86 21.99
C GLY A 49 -2.62 0.07 22.34
N LEU A 50 -2.82 1.04 23.24
CA LEU A 50 -1.78 2.01 23.60
C LEU A 50 -0.71 1.38 24.50
N SER A 51 0.55 1.54 24.11
CA SER A 51 1.69 1.00 24.84
C SER A 51 2.95 1.85 24.67
N LEU A 52 4.03 1.43 25.35
CA LEU A 52 5.34 2.08 25.36
C LEU A 52 5.30 3.53 25.88
N LEU A 53 5.22 3.69 27.20
CA LEU A 53 5.23 5.01 27.83
C LEU A 53 6.64 5.64 27.77
N CYS A 54 6.76 6.80 27.13
CA CYS A 54 8.02 7.53 26.96
C CYS A 54 7.89 8.98 27.42
N LYS A 55 9.02 9.60 27.78
CA LYS A 55 9.06 11.04 28.04
C LYS A 55 8.82 11.82 26.75
N THR A 56 8.01 12.87 26.83
CA THR A 56 7.78 13.82 25.74
C THR A 56 9.07 14.60 25.43
N GLY A 57 9.16 15.22 24.24
CA GLY A 57 10.39 15.90 23.78
C GLY A 57 10.87 17.05 24.68
N ASN A 58 9.97 17.66 25.46
CA ASN A 58 10.30 18.67 26.47
C ASN A 58 10.73 18.08 27.83
N GLY A 59 10.63 16.76 28.02
CA GLY A 59 10.97 16.05 29.25
C GLY A 59 9.99 16.26 30.42
N LEU A 60 8.88 16.96 30.21
CA LEU A 60 7.95 17.39 31.28
C LEU A 60 6.76 16.45 31.46
N ALA A 61 6.48 15.57 30.50
CA ALA A 61 5.36 14.65 30.55
C ALA A 61 5.77 13.27 30.02
N HIS A 62 4.85 12.32 30.14
CA HIS A 62 4.94 11.03 29.48
C HIS A 62 3.78 10.89 28.49
N ALA A 63 4.03 10.19 27.39
CA ALA A 63 3.03 9.84 26.40
C ALA A 63 3.27 8.40 25.93
N TYR A 64 2.20 7.70 25.61
CA TYR A 64 2.29 6.45 24.85
C TYR A 64 2.74 6.77 23.43
N VAL A 65 3.68 5.98 22.90
CA VAL A 65 4.23 6.20 21.55
C VAL A 65 4.01 5.01 20.62
N LYS A 66 3.38 3.94 21.11
CA LYS A 66 3.01 2.77 20.32
C LYS A 66 1.50 2.55 20.41
N PHE A 67 0.87 2.24 19.29
CA PHE A 67 -0.53 1.85 19.20
C PHE A 67 -0.68 0.65 18.26
N GLU A 68 -1.44 -0.37 18.69
CA GLU A 68 -1.74 -1.56 17.90
C GLU A 68 -3.22 -1.91 18.02
N ALA A 69 -3.93 -1.99 16.89
CA ALA A 69 -5.31 -2.43 16.82
C ALA A 69 -5.53 -3.24 15.54
N LYS A 70 -5.24 -4.55 15.61
CA LYS A 70 -5.36 -5.47 14.48
C LYS A 70 -6.59 -6.36 14.61
N TYR A 71 -7.20 -6.75 13.49
CA TYR A 71 -8.37 -7.65 13.47
C TYR A 71 -9.53 -7.11 14.30
N LYS A 72 -9.86 -5.82 14.13
CA LYS A 72 -10.92 -5.15 14.87
C LYS A 72 -12.04 -4.63 13.97
N ASP A 73 -12.01 -4.98 12.68
CA ASP A 73 -12.97 -4.53 11.65
C ASP A 73 -13.09 -3.00 11.55
N LEU A 74 -12.06 -2.26 11.99
CA LEU A 74 -12.12 -0.79 12.09
C LEU A 74 -12.38 -0.14 10.74
N THR A 75 -13.36 0.77 10.71
CA THR A 75 -13.64 1.63 9.55
C THR A 75 -13.28 3.10 9.81
N ASP A 76 -13.19 3.50 11.09
CA ASP A 76 -12.89 4.87 11.51
C ASP A 76 -11.84 4.88 12.62
N ILE A 77 -10.85 5.77 12.47
CA ILE A 77 -9.72 5.95 13.38
C ILE A 77 -9.54 7.41 13.80
N SER A 78 -10.60 8.24 13.71
CA SER A 78 -10.53 9.68 14.00
C SER A 78 -10.01 9.99 15.41
N LEU A 79 -10.24 9.10 16.38
CA LEU A 79 -9.69 9.29 17.73
C LEU A 79 -8.16 9.35 17.78
N LEU A 80 -7.45 8.76 16.80
CA LEU A 80 -5.98 8.80 16.75
C LEU A 80 -5.42 10.21 16.50
N GLU A 81 -6.23 11.13 15.97
CA GLU A 81 -5.81 12.53 15.72
C GLU A 81 -5.30 13.22 17.00
N CYS A 82 -5.81 12.81 18.16
CA CYS A 82 -5.44 13.37 19.46
C CYS A 82 -4.12 12.80 20.02
N PHE A 83 -3.59 11.70 19.46
CA PHE A 83 -2.42 10.99 19.96
C PHE A 83 -1.14 11.38 19.18
N ILE A 84 -0.86 12.68 19.14
CA ILE A 84 0.21 13.32 18.35
C ILE A 84 1.64 12.84 18.67
N HIS A 85 1.82 12.08 19.75
CA HIS A 85 3.10 11.53 20.20
C HIS A 85 3.35 10.09 19.73
N LEU A 86 2.38 9.48 19.02
CA LEU A 86 2.56 8.15 18.44
C LEU A 86 3.71 8.14 17.42
N ARG A 87 4.49 7.05 17.48
CA ARG A 87 5.68 6.78 16.66
C ARG A 87 5.57 5.46 15.92
N TYR A 88 4.88 4.49 16.50
CA TYR A 88 4.71 3.14 15.96
C TYR A 88 3.23 2.80 15.97
N VAL A 89 2.62 2.68 14.79
CA VAL A 89 1.19 2.40 14.64
C VAL A 89 0.98 1.18 13.78
N ASP A 90 0.27 0.18 14.30
CA ASP A 90 -0.18 -1.00 13.54
C ASP A 90 -1.71 -1.07 13.53
N LEU A 91 -2.30 -0.88 12.36
CA LEU A 91 -3.73 -0.94 12.07
C LEU A 91 -4.04 -2.04 11.05
N SER A 92 -3.18 -3.05 10.96
CA SER A 92 -3.34 -4.10 9.95
C SER A 92 -4.61 -4.91 10.19
N GLU A 93 -5.19 -5.46 9.12
CA GLU A 93 -6.33 -6.39 9.16
C GLU A 93 -7.56 -5.71 9.75
N ASN A 94 -7.97 -4.62 9.09
CA ASN A 94 -9.18 -3.84 9.39
C ASN A 94 -9.89 -3.50 8.07
N LYS A 95 -10.85 -2.58 8.09
CA LYS A 95 -11.66 -2.18 6.94
C LYS A 95 -11.49 -0.69 6.63
N LEU A 96 -10.28 -0.17 6.83
CA LEU A 96 -9.99 1.25 6.65
C LEU A 96 -9.91 1.61 5.16
N GLN A 97 -10.60 2.68 4.79
CA GLN A 97 -10.50 3.31 3.47
C GLN A 97 -9.85 4.69 3.53
N ASP A 98 -9.81 5.31 4.71
CA ASP A 98 -9.24 6.64 4.92
C ASP A 98 -8.18 6.64 6.02
N LEU A 99 -7.04 7.27 5.72
CA LEU A 99 -5.94 7.48 6.66
C LEU A 99 -5.73 8.96 7.01
N SER A 100 -6.62 9.86 6.58
CA SER A 100 -6.55 11.29 6.88
C SER A 100 -6.44 11.61 8.38
N PRO A 101 -7.03 10.83 9.32
CA PRO A 101 -6.82 11.03 10.75
C PRO A 101 -5.37 10.88 11.23
N LEU A 102 -4.51 10.20 10.46
CA LEU A 102 -3.10 10.03 10.80
C LEU A 102 -2.26 11.28 10.48
N SER A 103 -2.83 12.29 9.82
CA SER A 103 -2.12 13.50 9.39
C SER A 103 -1.55 14.34 10.54
N SER A 104 -2.13 14.27 11.74
CA SER A 104 -1.62 15.00 12.92
C SER A 104 -0.44 14.30 13.61
N LEU A 105 -0.14 13.03 13.28
CA LEU A 105 0.89 12.21 13.91
C LEU A 105 2.28 12.52 13.33
N THR A 106 2.67 13.79 13.40
CA THR A 106 3.90 14.31 12.78
C THR A 106 5.20 13.64 13.27
N HIS A 107 5.17 12.92 14.39
CA HIS A 107 6.30 12.16 14.95
C HIS A 107 6.33 10.67 14.54
N LEU A 108 5.42 10.23 13.65
CA LEU A 108 5.31 8.85 13.23
C LEU A 108 6.61 8.40 12.54
N LEU A 109 7.12 7.24 12.95
CA LEU A 109 8.35 6.63 12.41
C LEU A 109 8.03 5.37 11.62
N TRP A 110 7.00 4.64 12.06
CA TRP A 110 6.61 3.34 11.52
C TRP A 110 5.10 3.22 11.47
N LEU A 111 4.58 2.83 10.32
CA LEU A 111 3.15 2.61 10.08
C LEU A 111 2.91 1.28 9.35
N LYS A 112 1.99 0.48 9.88
CA LYS A 112 1.44 -0.68 9.19
C LYS A 112 -0.07 -0.52 9.05
N VAL A 113 -0.56 -0.65 7.82
CA VAL A 113 -1.98 -0.63 7.44
C VAL A 113 -2.24 -1.79 6.46
N ASP A 114 -1.56 -2.91 6.66
CA ASP A 114 -1.69 -4.09 5.79
C ASP A 114 -3.11 -4.67 5.90
N GLY A 115 -3.66 -5.31 4.87
CA GLY A 115 -4.98 -5.96 4.97
C GLY A 115 -6.08 -4.96 5.31
N ASN A 116 -6.19 -3.88 4.53
CA ASN A 116 -7.25 -2.88 4.63
C ASN A 116 -7.86 -2.64 3.24
N LEU A 117 -8.82 -1.71 3.15
CA LEU A 117 -9.57 -1.44 1.91
C LEU A 117 -9.08 -0.16 1.22
N LEU A 118 -7.80 0.19 1.35
CA LEU A 118 -7.25 1.43 0.80
C LEU A 118 -7.12 1.34 -0.72
N THR A 119 -7.64 2.34 -1.42
CA THR A 119 -7.51 2.47 -2.89
C THR A 119 -6.43 3.46 -3.31
N SER A 120 -5.88 4.23 -2.37
CA SER A 120 -4.80 5.19 -2.59
C SER A 120 -3.78 5.15 -1.47
N ALA A 121 -2.50 5.31 -1.81
CA ALA A 121 -1.41 5.48 -0.86
C ALA A 121 -1.21 6.94 -0.40
N ARG A 122 -2.02 7.88 -0.91
CA ARG A 122 -1.86 9.31 -0.64
C ARG A 122 -2.04 9.61 0.84
N MET A 123 -1.07 10.30 1.43
CA MET A 123 -1.11 10.76 2.81
C MET A 123 -0.51 12.16 2.92
N GLN A 124 -0.89 12.90 3.96
CA GLN A 124 -0.18 14.12 4.33
C GLN A 124 1.29 13.80 4.62
N GLU A 125 2.22 14.68 4.22
CA GLU A 125 3.65 14.46 4.47
C GLU A 125 3.93 14.25 5.98
N LEU A 126 4.51 13.10 6.31
CA LEU A 126 5.00 12.77 7.64
C LEU A 126 6.55 12.85 7.65
N PRO A 127 7.13 13.91 8.24
CA PRO A 127 8.53 14.28 8.02
C PRO A 127 9.54 13.26 8.57
N TYR A 128 9.15 12.47 9.58
CA TYR A 128 10.01 11.49 10.23
C TYR A 128 9.66 10.04 9.88
N LEU A 129 8.66 9.80 9.03
CA LEU A 129 8.23 8.45 8.67
C LEU A 129 9.34 7.72 7.92
N GLN A 130 9.75 6.56 8.40
CA GLN A 130 10.85 5.77 7.87
C GLN A 130 10.38 4.46 7.24
N ILE A 131 9.32 3.87 7.79
CA ILE A 131 8.81 2.58 7.36
C ILE A 131 7.30 2.67 7.22
N ILE A 132 6.78 2.30 6.05
CA ILE A 132 5.35 2.14 5.82
C ILE A 132 5.07 0.86 5.04
N SER A 133 3.98 0.20 5.41
CA SER A 133 3.47 -0.97 4.71
C SER A 133 1.97 -0.82 4.47
N PHE A 134 1.59 -0.93 3.20
CA PHE A 134 0.23 -0.99 2.68
C PHE A 134 -0.03 -2.35 2.03
N ALA A 135 0.59 -3.42 2.53
CA ALA A 135 0.50 -4.71 1.86
C ALA A 135 -0.96 -5.20 1.87
N HIS A 136 -1.40 -5.89 0.82
CA HIS A 136 -2.74 -6.48 0.77
C HIS A 136 -3.83 -5.40 0.96
N ASN A 137 -3.83 -4.40 0.08
CA ASN A 137 -4.87 -3.37 -0.07
C ASN A 137 -5.28 -3.32 -1.57
N HIS A 138 -6.09 -2.34 -1.97
CA HIS A 138 -6.56 -2.17 -3.36
C HIS A 138 -5.96 -0.95 -4.05
N ILE A 139 -4.72 -0.58 -3.71
CA ILE A 139 -4.05 0.62 -4.23
C ILE A 139 -3.73 0.42 -5.71
N LYS A 140 -4.13 1.38 -6.56
CA LYS A 140 -3.99 1.30 -8.04
C LYS A 140 -2.77 2.07 -8.58
N ASP A 141 -2.25 3.03 -7.83
CA ASP A 141 -1.08 3.83 -8.19
C ASP A 141 -0.29 4.27 -6.95
N MET A 142 0.90 4.82 -7.17
CA MET A 142 1.81 5.26 -6.10
C MET A 142 1.84 6.78 -5.93
N GLU A 143 0.84 7.50 -6.44
CA GLU A 143 0.80 8.96 -6.34
C GLU A 143 0.55 9.43 -4.91
N GLY A 144 1.07 10.61 -4.58
CA GLY A 144 0.84 11.25 -3.28
C GLY A 144 1.71 10.74 -2.13
N LEU A 145 2.65 9.83 -2.38
CA LEU A 145 3.67 9.42 -1.41
C LEU A 145 4.83 10.43 -1.39
N THR A 146 4.77 11.38 -0.46
CA THR A 146 5.82 12.40 -0.24
C THR A 146 6.31 12.35 1.19
N HIS A 147 7.29 11.50 1.47
CA HIS A 147 7.84 11.29 2.82
C HIS A 147 9.38 11.30 2.77
N PRO A 148 10.04 12.41 3.16
CA PRO A 148 11.46 12.64 2.86
C PRO A 148 12.41 11.64 3.56
N CYS A 149 12.01 11.10 4.72
CA CYS A 149 12.79 10.13 5.48
C CYS A 149 12.42 8.67 5.21
N LEU A 150 11.48 8.40 4.29
CA LEU A 150 10.99 7.05 4.07
C LEU A 150 12.10 6.17 3.48
N ALA A 151 12.44 5.10 4.18
CA ALA A 151 13.50 4.16 3.84
C ALA A 151 12.95 2.83 3.34
N ASN A 152 11.80 2.38 3.85
CA ASN A 152 11.17 1.13 3.50
C ASN A 152 9.70 1.35 3.15
N LEU A 153 9.32 0.96 1.93
CA LEU A 153 7.95 1.00 1.43
C LEU A 153 7.55 -0.40 0.96
N SER A 154 6.46 -0.92 1.52
CA SER A 154 5.83 -2.15 1.04
C SER A 154 4.45 -1.85 0.48
N LEU A 155 4.26 -2.20 -0.79
CA LEU A 155 3.02 -2.14 -1.54
C LEU A 155 2.66 -3.54 -2.09
N LYS A 156 3.18 -4.59 -1.45
CA LYS A 156 2.94 -5.99 -1.83
C LYS A 156 1.44 -6.29 -1.93
N GLY A 157 0.98 -7.03 -2.94
CA GLY A 157 -0.41 -7.49 -2.98
C GLY A 157 -1.40 -6.33 -3.15
N ASN A 158 -1.14 -5.42 -4.08
CA ASN A 158 -2.03 -4.31 -4.43
C ASN A 158 -2.41 -4.43 -5.92
N LYS A 159 -3.17 -3.47 -6.45
CA LYS A 159 -3.62 -3.43 -7.85
C LYS A 159 -2.80 -2.44 -8.69
N ILE A 160 -1.52 -2.23 -8.38
CA ILE A 160 -0.69 -1.22 -9.04
C ILE A 160 -0.30 -1.66 -10.46
N ARG A 161 -0.69 -0.88 -11.46
CA ARG A 161 -0.40 -1.15 -12.90
C ARG A 161 0.78 -0.36 -13.44
N THR A 162 0.96 0.86 -12.95
CA THR A 162 2.03 1.78 -13.39
C THR A 162 3.01 2.11 -12.28
N ALA A 163 4.29 2.17 -12.64
CA ALA A 163 5.35 2.60 -11.75
C ALA A 163 5.56 4.14 -11.71
N LEU A 164 4.72 4.89 -12.43
CA LEU A 164 4.68 6.35 -12.38
C LEU A 164 4.16 6.84 -11.02
N GLY A 165 4.41 8.12 -10.70
CA GLY A 165 3.89 8.74 -9.48
C GLY A 165 4.74 8.57 -8.22
N LEU A 166 5.74 7.69 -8.24
CA LEU A 166 6.79 7.64 -7.22
C LEU A 166 7.62 8.94 -7.27
N SER A 167 7.19 9.91 -6.46
CA SER A 167 7.72 11.27 -6.45
C SER A 167 9.24 11.30 -6.29
N GLN A 168 9.90 12.29 -6.89
CA GLN A 168 11.30 12.62 -6.60
C GLN A 168 11.53 12.84 -5.09
N ALA A 169 10.48 13.14 -4.31
CA ALA A 169 10.54 13.37 -2.87
C ALA A 169 11.04 12.18 -2.03
N LEU A 170 11.03 10.95 -2.55
CA LEU A 170 11.44 9.74 -1.81
C LEU A 170 12.95 9.50 -1.88
N PHE A 171 13.74 10.55 -1.61
CA PHE A 171 15.21 10.55 -1.71
C PHE A 171 15.94 9.59 -0.75
N SER A 172 15.23 9.08 0.25
CA SER A 172 15.79 8.19 1.29
C SER A 172 15.36 6.74 1.10
N LEU A 173 14.59 6.41 0.06
CA LEU A 173 14.03 5.08 -0.10
C LEU A 173 15.12 4.07 -0.48
N HIS A 174 15.27 3.05 0.35
CA HIS A 174 16.27 1.99 0.18
C HIS A 174 15.62 0.66 -0.21
N ASN A 175 14.41 0.40 0.27
CA ASN A 175 13.71 -0.86 0.05
C ASN A 175 12.29 -0.59 -0.47
N LEU A 176 11.99 -1.17 -1.63
CA LEU A 176 10.68 -1.10 -2.27
C LEU A 176 10.19 -2.51 -2.58
N GLU A 177 9.05 -2.88 -2.02
CA GLU A 177 8.39 -4.17 -2.22
C GLU A 177 7.09 -3.99 -3.02
N LEU A 178 7.01 -4.62 -4.18
CA LEU A 178 5.95 -4.48 -5.18
C LEU A 178 5.46 -5.85 -5.70
N ARG A 179 5.84 -6.98 -5.09
CA ARG A 179 5.33 -8.31 -5.48
C ARG A 179 3.82 -8.41 -5.36
N GLY A 180 3.19 -9.18 -6.25
CA GLY A 180 1.73 -9.35 -6.27
C GLY A 180 1.02 -8.05 -6.65
N ASN A 181 1.57 -7.31 -7.61
CA ASN A 181 0.91 -6.19 -8.29
C ASN A 181 0.78 -6.53 -9.78
N LYS A 182 0.06 -5.68 -10.52
CA LYS A 182 -0.19 -5.83 -11.96
C LYS A 182 0.72 -4.94 -12.82
N LEU A 183 1.99 -4.77 -12.41
CA LEU A 183 2.91 -3.85 -13.07
C LEU A 183 3.25 -4.31 -14.50
N GLU A 184 2.81 -3.54 -15.49
CA GLU A 184 3.11 -3.77 -16.91
C GLU A 184 4.53 -3.32 -17.28
N SER A 185 5.00 -2.24 -16.63
CA SER A 185 6.29 -1.61 -16.89
C SER A 185 6.91 -1.02 -15.63
N THR A 186 8.24 -1.06 -15.57
CA THR A 186 9.03 -0.39 -14.54
C THR A 186 9.45 1.03 -14.94
N ALA A 187 8.99 1.52 -16.10
CA ALA A 187 9.22 2.90 -16.50
C ALA A 187 8.62 3.86 -15.47
N GLY A 188 9.41 4.83 -15.00
CA GLY A 188 9.02 5.76 -13.93
C GLY A 188 9.73 5.54 -12.60
N LEU A 189 10.34 4.37 -12.37
CA LEU A 189 11.14 4.10 -11.16
C LEU A 189 12.51 4.80 -11.23
N SER A 190 12.54 6.08 -10.87
CA SER A 190 13.79 6.86 -10.74
C SER A 190 14.13 7.10 -9.27
N LEU A 191 14.66 6.08 -8.60
CA LEU A 191 14.97 6.11 -7.17
C LEU A 191 16.48 5.91 -6.94
N PRO A 192 17.27 7.00 -6.79
CA PRO A 192 18.75 6.92 -6.85
C PRO A 192 19.40 6.22 -5.65
N LYS A 193 18.71 6.09 -4.52
CA LYS A 193 19.23 5.42 -3.31
C LYS A 193 18.65 4.02 -3.07
N LEU A 194 17.86 3.51 -4.03
CA LEU A 194 17.23 2.21 -3.88
C LEU A 194 18.28 1.10 -3.87
N LYS A 195 18.26 0.27 -2.83
CA LYS A 195 19.17 -0.86 -2.64
C LYS A 195 18.50 -2.18 -2.97
N SER A 196 17.22 -2.30 -2.64
CA SER A 196 16.44 -3.51 -2.83
C SER A 196 15.12 -3.17 -3.50
N LEU A 197 14.85 -3.82 -4.63
CA LEU A 197 13.59 -3.76 -5.36
C LEU A 197 13.06 -5.19 -5.48
N TYR A 198 11.88 -5.44 -4.92
CA TYR A 198 11.22 -6.74 -4.98
C TYR A 198 10.04 -6.65 -5.94
N LEU A 199 10.17 -7.35 -7.06
CA LEU A 199 9.15 -7.49 -8.10
C LEU A 199 8.96 -8.98 -8.35
N VAL A 200 7.71 -9.40 -8.56
CA VAL A 200 7.37 -10.69 -9.14
C VAL A 200 6.30 -10.39 -10.16
N ARG A 201 6.56 -10.75 -11.41
CA ARG A 201 5.55 -10.79 -12.46
C ARG A 201 4.68 -12.00 -12.13
N GLU A 202 3.40 -11.78 -11.85
CA GLU A 202 2.40 -12.84 -11.99
C GLU A 202 2.50 -13.25 -13.46
N GLN A 203 3.16 -14.38 -13.75
CA GLN A 203 3.05 -14.97 -15.08
C GLN A 203 1.65 -15.58 -15.14
N PRO A 204 0.84 -15.25 -16.17
CA PRO A 204 -0.42 -15.96 -16.34
C PRO A 204 -0.09 -17.46 -16.48
N ALA A 205 -0.90 -18.31 -15.84
CA ALA A 205 -0.63 -19.73 -15.66
C ALA A 205 -0.39 -20.50 -16.98
N TRP A 206 -0.74 -19.92 -18.14
CA TRP A 206 -0.52 -20.49 -19.47
C TRP A 206 0.93 -20.43 -19.97
N GLU A 207 1.79 -19.52 -19.46
CA GLU A 207 3.21 -19.47 -19.86
C GLU A 207 4.06 -20.62 -19.29
N MET A 208 3.55 -21.41 -18.34
CA MET A 208 4.26 -22.61 -17.84
C MET A 208 4.34 -23.76 -18.88
N GLY A 209 3.70 -23.62 -20.05
CA GLY A 209 3.69 -24.63 -21.12
C GLY A 209 4.75 -24.45 -22.21
N VAL A 210 5.34 -23.27 -22.39
CA VAL A 210 6.21 -23.00 -23.56
C VAL A 210 7.68 -22.98 -23.15
N ARG A 211 8.28 -24.17 -23.02
CA ARG A 211 9.74 -24.29 -23.11
C ARG A 211 10.15 -23.99 -24.55
N CYS A 212 10.48 -22.74 -24.85
CA CYS A 212 11.24 -22.45 -26.05
C CYS A 212 12.72 -22.80 -25.77
N CYS A 213 13.10 -24.03 -26.13
CA CYS A 213 14.49 -24.32 -26.47
C CYS A 213 14.81 -23.53 -27.74
N GLN A 214 15.66 -22.52 -27.64
CA GLN A 214 16.43 -22.07 -28.80
C GLN A 214 17.92 -22.31 -28.56
N LYS A 215 18.54 -22.81 -29.64
CA LYS A 215 19.84 -23.46 -29.78
C LYS A 215 21.03 -22.60 -29.42
#